data_AF-A0A7K3GW09-F1
#
_entry.id   AF-A0A7K3GW09-F1
#
_cell.length_a   1.000
_cell.length_b   1.000
_cell.length_c   1.000
_cell.angle_alpha   90.00
_cell.angle_beta   90.00
_cell.angle_gamma   90.00
#
_symmetry.space_group_name_H-M   'P 1'
#
loop_
_entity.id
_entity.type
_entity.pdbx_description
1 polymer ?
#
loop_
_entity_poly.entity_id
_entity_poly.type
_entity_poly.pdbx_seq_one_letter_code
_entity_poly.pdbx_strand_id
1 'polypeptide(L)'
;MSVVEQYARAHILTDADLPGQDDGGAIPVVLRYDPDRDPRSVTVALPPRGRAPGVREWTFPRDLLEQGLRAPTGTGEVRVWPCGRVQAVVEFHSPQGCSVVQFETKPLIRFLRRTYTAAAQPVAH
;
A
#
# COMPACT_ATOMS: atom_id res chain seq x y z
N MET A 1 -3.04 -21.10 -2.25
CA MET A 1 -3.94 -20.13 -2.93
C MET A 1 -3.10 -19.22 -3.83
N SER A 2 -3.66 -18.57 -4.85
CA SER A 2 -2.84 -17.75 -5.78
C SER A 2 -2.42 -16.41 -5.16
N VAL A 3 -1.14 -16.05 -5.32
CA VAL A 3 -0.62 -14.71 -5.01
C VAL A 3 -1.39 -13.67 -5.82
N VAL A 4 -1.79 -12.58 -5.15
CA VAL A 4 -2.49 -11.46 -5.78
C VAL A 4 -1.53 -10.29 -5.89
N GLU A 5 -1.24 -9.88 -7.12
CA GLU A 5 -0.50 -8.66 -7.43
C GLU A 5 -1.41 -7.63 -8.12
N GLN A 6 -1.31 -6.38 -7.71
CA GLN A 6 -2.02 -5.26 -8.32
C GLN A 6 -1.09 -4.06 -8.49
N TYR A 7 -0.88 -3.66 -9.73
CA TYR A 7 -0.22 -2.40 -10.05
C TYR A 7 -1.16 -1.23 -9.79
N ALA A 8 -0.64 -0.18 -9.16
CA ALA A 8 -1.32 1.08 -8.96
C ALA A 8 -0.39 2.24 -9.35
N ARG A 9 -0.97 3.43 -9.46
CA ARG A 9 -0.22 4.68 -9.53
C ARG A 9 -0.32 5.39 -8.19
N ALA A 10 0.80 5.95 -7.76
CA ALA A 10 0.85 6.71 -6.53
C ALA A 10 1.68 7.98 -6.69
N HIS A 11 1.33 9.00 -5.91
CA HIS A 11 2.14 10.18 -5.71
C HIS A 11 2.80 10.06 -4.35
N ILE A 12 4.11 10.22 -4.29
CA ILE A 12 4.77 10.47 -3.01
C ILE A 12 4.50 11.96 -2.71
N LEU A 13 4.03 12.29 -1.51
CA LEU A 13 3.81 13.67 -1.06
C LEU A 13 4.94 14.12 -0.12
N THR A 14 5.52 13.16 0.60
CA THR A 14 6.70 13.34 1.45
C THR A 14 7.51 12.04 1.39
N ASP A 15 8.80 12.14 1.08
CA ASP A 15 9.74 11.01 1.13
C ASP A 15 10.74 11.25 2.27
N ALA A 16 10.77 10.36 3.27
CA ALA A 16 11.73 10.44 4.37
C ALA A 16 13.18 10.21 3.91
N ASP A 17 13.38 9.41 2.86
CA ASP A 17 14.72 9.09 2.34
C ASP A 17 15.22 10.17 1.36
N LEU A 18 14.33 11.00 0.81
CA LEU A 18 14.62 12.03 -0.19
C LEU A 18 13.89 13.35 0.12
N PRO A 19 14.21 14.02 1.24
CA PRO A 19 13.56 15.28 1.59
C PRO A 19 13.87 16.37 0.55
N GLY A 20 12.82 17.04 0.06
CA GLY A 20 12.94 18.22 -0.83
C GLY A 20 13.13 17.92 -2.32
N GLN A 21 12.99 16.67 -2.76
CA GLN A 21 12.94 16.34 -4.18
C GLN A 21 11.48 16.46 -4.68
N ASP A 22 11.28 17.21 -5.77
CA ASP A 22 9.97 17.38 -6.41
C ASP A 22 9.36 16.02 -6.78
N ASP A 23 8.07 15.83 -6.52
CA ASP A 23 7.38 14.54 -6.59
C ASP A 23 7.42 13.92 -8.00
N GLY A 24 7.78 14.70 -9.02
CA GLY A 24 8.16 14.19 -10.35
C GLY A 24 7.05 13.40 -11.07
N GLY A 25 5.81 13.49 -10.57
CA GLY A 25 4.63 12.80 -11.09
C GLY A 25 4.33 11.45 -10.45
N ALA A 26 3.26 10.83 -10.93
CA ALA A 26 2.81 9.52 -10.43
C ALA A 26 3.85 8.43 -10.73
N ILE A 27 4.17 7.63 -9.73
CA ILE A 27 5.05 6.46 -9.84
C ILE A 27 4.26 5.15 -9.87
N PRO A 28 4.76 4.12 -10.58
CA PRO A 28 4.18 2.78 -10.50
C PRO A 28 4.49 2.17 -9.13
N VAL A 29 3.49 1.57 -8.50
CA VAL A 29 3.63 0.85 -7.23
C VAL A 29 2.95 -0.51 -7.32
N VAL A 30 3.46 -1.49 -6.59
CA VAL A 30 2.92 -2.86 -6.60
C VAL A 30 2.33 -3.18 -5.24
N LEU A 31 1.08 -3.62 -5.23
CA LEU A 31 0.39 -4.18 -4.07
C LEU A 31 0.45 -5.70 -4.19
N ARG A 32 0.91 -6.37 -3.13
CA ARG A 32 1.04 -7.84 -3.11
C ARG A 32 0.31 -8.42 -1.91
N TYR A 33 -0.37 -9.54 -2.14
CA TYR A 33 -1.02 -10.34 -1.11
C TYR A 33 -0.70 -11.81 -1.34
N ASP A 34 -0.24 -12.47 -0.29
CA ASP A 34 0.21 -13.86 -0.32
C ASP A 34 -0.57 -14.65 0.75
N PRO A 35 -1.70 -15.27 0.38
CA PRO A 35 -2.57 -15.96 1.32
C PRO A 35 -1.91 -17.15 2.04
N ASP A 36 -0.94 -17.81 1.40
CA ASP A 36 -0.27 -18.98 1.97
C ASP A 36 0.83 -18.58 2.95
N ARG A 37 1.46 -17.40 2.73
CA ARG A 37 2.52 -16.87 3.61
C ARG A 37 1.96 -16.07 4.79
N ASP A 38 1.08 -15.11 4.52
CA ASP A 38 0.44 -14.29 5.54
C ASP A 38 -0.94 -13.81 5.06
N PRO A 39 -2.02 -14.53 5.40
CA PRO A 39 -3.36 -14.23 4.90
C PRO A 39 -3.96 -12.94 5.47
N ARG A 40 -3.32 -12.33 6.48
CA ARG A 40 -3.82 -11.12 7.15
C ARG A 40 -3.07 -9.86 6.75
N SER A 41 -1.98 -9.98 6.00
CA SER A 41 -1.13 -8.84 5.65
C SER A 41 -1.10 -8.58 4.15
N VAL A 42 -0.92 -7.32 3.80
CA VAL A 42 -0.66 -6.87 2.43
C VAL A 42 0.65 -6.12 2.39
N THR A 43 1.34 -6.19 1.26
CA THR A 43 2.62 -5.51 1.04
C THR A 43 2.46 -4.45 -0.04
N VAL A 44 3.04 -3.28 0.21
CA VAL A 44 3.16 -2.19 -0.75
C VAL A 44 4.63 -2.02 -1.09
N ALA A 45 4.98 -2.19 -2.36
CA ALA A 45 6.33 -2.04 -2.88
C ALA A 45 6.42 -0.79 -3.76
N LEU A 46 7.29 0.14 -3.34
CA LEU A 46 7.64 1.34 -4.10
C LEU A 46 8.98 1.09 -4.82
N PRO A 47 9.08 1.46 -6.11
CA PRO A 47 10.32 1.33 -6.86
C PRO A 47 11.40 2.25 -6.28
N PRO A 48 12.69 1.96 -6.56
CA PRO A 48 13.78 2.86 -6.20
C PRO A 48 13.55 4.25 -6.83
N ARG A 49 13.81 5.31 -6.06
CA ARG A 49 13.82 6.68 -6.57
C ARG A 49 15.10 7.40 -6.16
N GLY A 50 15.52 8.34 -7.00
CA GLY A 50 16.68 9.19 -6.72
C GLY A 50 17.94 8.38 -6.41
N ARG A 51 18.59 8.71 -5.29
CA ARG A 51 19.78 8.00 -4.79
C ARG A 51 19.47 6.87 -3.80
N ALA A 52 18.21 6.65 -3.41
CA ALA A 52 17.85 5.60 -2.49
C ALA A 52 17.94 4.23 -3.20
N PRO A 53 18.89 3.35 -2.82
CA PRO A 53 19.04 2.07 -3.49
C PRO A 53 17.98 1.08 -3.00
N GLY A 54 17.34 0.38 -3.92
CA GLY A 54 16.46 -0.76 -3.62
C GLY A 54 14.96 -0.44 -3.63
N VAL A 55 14.17 -1.51 -3.71
CA VAL A 55 12.70 -1.45 -3.60
C VAL A 55 12.35 -1.29 -2.13
N ARG A 56 11.46 -0.34 -1.81
CA ARG A 56 10.97 -0.15 -0.45
C ARG A 56 9.66 -0.88 -0.28
N GLU A 57 9.59 -1.76 0.70
CA GLU A 57 8.43 -2.59 0.95
C GLU A 57 7.90 -2.37 2.36
N TRP A 58 6.60 -2.09 2.48
CA TRP A 58 5.90 -2.02 3.75
C TRP A 58 4.83 -3.09 3.81
N THR A 59 4.81 -3.85 4.90
CA THR A 59 3.79 -4.89 5.16
C THR A 59 2.94 -4.48 6.35
N PHE A 60 1.62 -4.51 6.18
CA PHE A 60 0.68 -4.11 7.21
C PHE A 60 -0.65 -4.88 7.08
N PRO A 61 -1.53 -4.85 8.11
CA PRO A 61 -2.76 -5.63 8.07
C PRO A 61 -3.66 -5.24 6.89
N ARG A 62 -4.21 -6.24 6.20
CA ARG A 62 -5.18 -6.04 5.13
C ARG A 62 -6.39 -5.23 5.60
N ASP A 63 -6.88 -5.55 6.79
CA ASP A 63 -8.07 -4.92 7.35
C ASP A 63 -7.81 -3.43 7.68
N LEU A 64 -6.55 -3.04 7.94
CA LEU A 64 -6.17 -1.64 8.10
C LEU A 64 -6.36 -0.87 6.79
N LEU A 65 -5.98 -1.46 5.65
CA LEU A 65 -6.23 -0.87 4.33
C LEU A 65 -7.74 -0.73 4.10
N GLU A 66 -8.51 -1.78 4.36
CA GLU A 66 -9.96 -1.78 4.15
C GLU A 66 -10.66 -0.68 4.97
N GLN A 67 -10.37 -0.62 6.26
CA GLN A 67 -10.93 0.39 7.17
C GLN A 67 -10.48 1.79 6.77
N GLY A 68 -9.22 1.94 6.38
CA GLY A 68 -8.61 3.20 5.97
C GLY A 68 -9.16 3.80 4.68
N LEU A 69 -9.76 2.99 3.82
CA LEU A 69 -10.50 3.49 2.66
C LEU A 69 -11.87 4.09 3.04
N ARG A 70 -12.37 3.82 4.25
CA ARG A 70 -13.69 4.29 4.73
C ARG A 70 -13.56 5.47 5.68
N ALA A 71 -12.59 5.43 6.60
CA ALA A 71 -12.34 6.46 7.58
C ALA A 71 -10.86 6.47 7.99
N PRO A 72 -10.33 7.60 8.51
CA PRO A 72 -8.97 7.63 9.04
C PRO A 72 -8.73 6.55 10.11
N THR A 73 -7.72 5.72 9.91
CA THR A 73 -7.33 4.63 10.82
C THR A 73 -5.82 4.41 10.77
N GLY A 74 -5.27 3.74 11.77
CA GLY A 74 -3.84 3.50 11.83
C GLY A 74 -3.42 2.45 12.86
N THR A 75 -2.31 1.79 12.58
CA THR A 75 -1.43 1.18 13.58
C THR A 75 -0.16 2.04 13.68
N GLY A 76 0.60 1.98 14.78
CA GLY A 76 1.73 2.91 15.02
C GLY A 76 2.67 3.14 13.83
N GLU A 77 2.85 2.12 12.99
CA GLU A 77 3.72 2.17 11.81
C GLU A 77 3.01 2.66 10.53
N VAL A 78 1.69 2.49 10.40
CA VAL A 78 0.96 2.79 9.16
C VAL A 78 -0.36 3.47 9.48
N ARG A 79 -0.61 4.61 8.85
CA ARG A 79 -1.92 5.28 8.86
C ARG A 79 -2.51 5.33 7.46
N VAL A 80 -3.81 5.12 7.36
CA VAL A 80 -4.54 5.14 6.10
C VAL A 80 -5.79 5.99 6.26
N TRP A 81 -6.05 6.87 5.31
CA TRP A 81 -7.27 7.69 5.30
C TRP A 81 -7.77 8.00 3.89
N PRO A 82 -9.09 8.17 3.70
CA PRO A 82 -9.61 8.66 2.43
C PRO A 82 -9.26 10.12 2.22
N CYS A 83 -8.97 10.51 0.98
CA CYS A 83 -8.67 11.88 0.60
C CYS A 83 -9.53 12.27 -0.61
N GLY A 84 -10.66 12.93 -0.34
CA GLY A 84 -11.66 13.22 -1.38
C GLY A 84 -12.36 11.96 -1.89
N ARG A 85 -12.86 12.01 -3.13
CA ARG A 85 -13.72 10.93 -3.70
C ARG A 85 -12.95 9.78 -4.34
N VAL A 86 -11.71 10.03 -4.77
CA VAL A 86 -10.97 9.12 -5.66
C VAL A 86 -9.54 8.85 -5.22
N GLN A 87 -9.09 9.45 -4.11
CA GLN A 87 -7.76 9.24 -3.57
C GLN A 87 -7.84 8.68 -2.14
N ALA A 88 -6.81 7.94 -1.77
CA ALA A 88 -6.53 7.55 -0.39
C ALA A 88 -5.05 7.84 -0.11
N VAL A 89 -4.73 8.19 1.13
CA VAL A 89 -3.36 8.42 1.56
C VAL A 89 -2.96 7.32 2.53
N VAL A 90 -1.74 6.83 2.35
CA VAL A 90 -1.06 5.90 3.24
C VAL A 90 0.20 6.58 3.73
N GLU A 91 0.33 6.72 5.04
CA GLU A 91 1.52 7.22 5.71
C GLU A 91 2.23 6.05 6.37
N PHE A 92 3.51 5.88 6.01
CA PHE A 92 4.40 4.88 6.55
C PHE A 92 5.41 5.55 7.48
N HIS A 93 5.46 5.12 8.73
CA HIS A 93 6.45 5.56 9.70
C HIS A 93 7.65 4.60 9.65
N SER A 94 8.85 5.16 9.72
CA SER A 94 10.10 4.44 9.89
C SER A 94 10.98 5.19 10.90
N PRO A 95 12.05 4.57 11.40
CA PRO A 95 13.02 5.27 12.26
C PRO A 95 13.66 6.50 11.61
N GLN A 96 13.67 6.57 10.27
CA GLN A 96 14.25 7.67 9.50
C GLN A 96 13.24 8.81 9.25
N GLY A 97 11.94 8.59 9.46
CA GLY A 97 10.89 9.59 9.27
C GLY A 97 9.59 8.98 8.75
N CYS A 98 8.73 9.81 8.17
CA CYS A 98 7.46 9.38 7.59
C CYS A 98 7.45 9.55 6.07
N SER A 99 7.02 8.51 5.36
CA SER A 99 6.73 8.57 3.92
C SER A 99 5.22 8.65 3.72
N VAL A 100 4.76 9.71 3.06
CA VAL A 100 3.33 9.93 2.79
C VAL A 100 3.08 9.66 1.32
N VAL A 101 2.21 8.70 1.02
CA VAL A 101 1.96 8.22 -0.33
C VAL A 101 0.47 8.29 -0.64
N GLN A 102 0.09 9.00 -1.69
CA GLN A 102 -1.27 9.10 -2.18
C GLN A 102 -1.50 8.11 -3.33
N PHE A 103 -2.62 7.37 -3.28
CA PHE A 103 -3.03 6.39 -4.27
C PHE A 103 -4.42 6.71 -4.80
N GLU A 104 -4.68 6.31 -6.03
CA GLU A 104 -6.05 6.21 -6.51
C GLU A 104 -6.80 5.12 -5.70
N THR A 105 -8.01 5.42 -5.24
CA THR A 105 -8.82 4.48 -4.44
C THR A 105 -9.24 3.25 -5.26
N LYS A 106 -9.47 3.40 -6.57
CA LYS A 106 -9.97 2.34 -7.46
C LYS A 106 -9.06 1.10 -7.51
N PRO A 107 -7.73 1.20 -7.75
CA PRO A 107 -6.84 0.05 -7.68
C PRO A 107 -6.75 -0.57 -6.28
N LEU A 108 -6.83 0.22 -5.21
CA LEU A 108 -6.84 -0.31 -3.83
C LEU A 108 -8.09 -1.17 -3.55
N ILE A 109 -9.27 -0.68 -3.94
CA ILE A 109 -10.53 -1.44 -3.81
C ILE A 109 -10.46 -2.72 -4.65
N ARG A 110 -9.94 -2.64 -5.88
CA ARG A 110 -9.79 -3.82 -6.75
C ARG A 110 -8.86 -4.85 -6.11
N PHE A 111 -7.73 -4.41 -5.56
CA PHE A 111 -6.78 -5.26 -4.86
C PHE A 111 -7.46 -5.99 -3.69
N LEU A 112 -8.10 -5.24 -2.77
CA LEU A 112 -8.81 -5.80 -1.62
C LEU A 112 -9.82 -6.87 -2.04
N ARG A 113 -10.67 -6.57 -3.04
CA ARG A 113 -11.64 -7.56 -3.56
C ARG A 113 -10.97 -8.86 -4.00
N ARG A 114 -9.86 -8.76 -4.75
CA ARG A 114 -9.10 -9.96 -5.19
C ARG A 114 -8.48 -10.71 -4.01
N THR A 115 -8.02 -10.03 -2.97
CA THR A 115 -7.49 -10.70 -1.76
C THR A 115 -8.56 -11.51 -1.03
N TYR A 116 -9.81 -11.01 -0.93
CA TYR A 116 -10.90 -11.76 -0.30
C TYR A 116 -11.33 -12.95 -1.17
N THR A 117 -11.35 -12.78 -2.50
CA THR A 117 -11.61 -13.91 -3.41
C THR A 117 -10.54 -14.99 -3.27
N ALA A 118 -9.26 -14.62 -3.23
CA ALA A 118 -8.17 -15.57 -3.03
C ALA A 118 -8.28 -16.28 -1.68
N ALA A 119 -8.51 -15.54 -0.59
CA ALA A 119 -8.67 -16.08 0.76
C ALA A 119 -9.90 -16.98 0.95
N ALA A 120 -10.97 -16.74 0.17
CA ALA A 120 -12.20 -17.50 0.25
C ALA A 120 -12.18 -18.82 -0.55
N GLN A 121 -11.14 -19.11 -1.34
CA GLN A 121 -11.01 -20.41 -2.00
C GLN A 121 -10.67 -21.47 -0.94
N PRO A 122 -11.60 -22.37 -0.57
CA PRO A 122 -11.27 -23.45 0.34
C PRO A 122 -10.26 -24.35 -0.36
N VAL A 123 -9.22 -24.78 0.35
CA VAL A 123 -8.42 -25.92 -0.08
C VAL A 123 -9.38 -27.10 -0.28
N ALA A 124 -9.57 -27.51 -1.54
CA ALA A 124 -10.16 -28.81 -1.81
C ALA A 124 -9.14 -29.86 -1.33
N HIS A 125 -9.39 -30.42 -0.14
CA HIS A 125 -8.79 -31.64 0.34
C HIS A 125 -9.89 -32.63 0.66
#